data_AF-X1FPX7-F1
#
_entry.id   AF-X1FPX7-F1
#
_cell.length_a   1.000
_cell.length_b   1.000
_cell.length_c   1.000
_cell.angle_alpha   90.00
_cell.angle_beta   90.00
_cell.angle_gamma   90.00
#
_symmetry.space_group_name_H-M   'P 1'
#
loop_
_entity.id
_entity.type
_entity.pdbx_description
1 polymer ?
#
loop_
_entity_poly.entity_id
_entity_poly.type
_entity_poly.pdbx_seq_one_letter_code
_entity_poly.pdbx_strand_id
1 'polypeptide(L)'
;MFLFYKYNLIGRRSLAIGQSIEATVLSGINTDNIIILNHALSGFVASIGALLFISKMGSAAPVTGKDWLMISFAVAIIGGTTLSGGSISVFGIFIGAAIFMM
;
A
#
# COMPACT_ATOMS: atom_id res chain seq x y z
N MET A 1 8.93 -5.72 -1.76
CA MET A 1 7.49 -5.88 -2.05
C MET A 1 7.17 -7.15 -2.85
N PHE A 2 7.76 -7.41 -4.02
CA PHE A 2 7.41 -8.59 -4.84
C PHE A 2 7.59 -9.94 -4.10
N LEU A 3 8.75 -10.13 -3.46
CA LEU A 3 9.03 -11.34 -2.68
C LEU A 3 8.06 -11.53 -1.49
N PHE A 4 7.59 -10.44 -0.90
CA PHE A 4 6.66 -10.48 0.23
C PHE A 4 5.31 -11.07 -0.21
N TYR A 5 4.74 -10.57 -1.31
CA TYR A 5 3.46 -11.06 -1.82
C TYR A 5 3.55 -12.46 -2.45
N LYS A 6 4.72 -12.86 -2.96
CA LYS A 6 4.93 -14.19 -3.56
C LYS A 6 5.21 -15.27 -2.53
N TYR A 7 6.13 -15.02 -1.59
CA TYR A 7 6.68 -16.05 -0.71
C TYR A 7 6.20 -15.97 0.74
N ASN A 8 5.78 -14.79 1.22
CA ASN A 8 5.34 -14.63 2.60
C ASN A 8 3.84 -14.97 2.78
N LEU A 9 3.52 -15.68 3.86
CA LEU A 9 2.15 -16.05 4.20
C LEU A 9 1.25 -14.83 4.41
N ILE A 10 1.77 -13.78 5.06
CA ILE A 10 1.03 -12.54 5.31
C ILE A 10 0.69 -11.88 3.99
N GLY A 11 1.66 -11.73 3.07
CA GLY A 11 1.43 -11.14 1.76
C GLY A 11 0.37 -11.88 0.94
N ARG A 12 0.42 -13.21 0.91
CA ARG A 12 -0.60 -14.03 0.22
C ARG A 12 -1.98 -13.89 0.86
N ARG A 13 -2.06 -13.85 2.19
CA ARG A 13 -3.32 -13.63 2.90
C ARG A 13 -3.88 -12.23 2.64
N SER A 14 -3.04 -11.20 2.59
CA SER A 14 -3.46 -9.85 2.21
C SER A 14 -4.07 -9.80 0.80
N LEU A 15 -3.53 -10.56 -0.17
CA LEU A 15 -4.15 -10.69 -1.50
C LEU A 15 -5.46 -11.48 -1.45
N ALA A 16 -5.54 -12.56 -0.67
CA ALA A 16 -6.78 -13.34 -0.53
C ALA A 16 -7.91 -12.51 0.09
N ILE A 17 -7.63 -11.74 1.14
CA ILE A 17 -8.58 -10.81 1.77
C ILE A 17 -9.09 -9.79 0.76
N GLY A 18 -8.20 -9.29 -0.10
CA GLY A 18 -8.56 -8.36 -1.17
C GLY A 18 -9.45 -8.98 -2.25
N GLN A 19 -9.50 -10.30 -2.42
CA GLN A 19 -10.42 -10.96 -3.36
C GLN A 19 -11.80 -11.20 -2.73
N SER A 20 -11.84 -11.71 -1.51
CA SER A 20 -13.07 -11.86 -0.72
C SER A 20 -12.74 -12.03 0.75
N ILE A 21 -13.35 -11.16 1.57
CA ILE A 21 -13.25 -11.24 3.03
C ILE A 21 -13.98 -12.49 3.53
N GLU A 22 -15.17 -12.75 2.99
CA GLU A 22 -16.02 -13.88 3.38
C GLU A 22 -15.32 -15.21 3.14
N ALA A 23 -14.73 -15.42 1.95
CA ALA A 23 -13.99 -16.63 1.62
C ALA A 23 -12.75 -16.82 2.52
N THR A 24 -12.10 -15.71 2.88
CA THR A 24 -10.91 -15.73 3.74
C THR A 24 -11.26 -16.12 5.18
N VAL A 25 -12.35 -15.59 5.73
CA VAL A 25 -12.87 -15.94 7.06
C VAL A 25 -13.29 -17.42 7.09
N LEU A 26 -14.01 -17.89 6.08
CA LEU A 26 -14.40 -19.32 5.96
C LEU A 26 -13.19 -20.25 5.84
N SER A 27 -12.06 -19.76 5.33
CA SER A 27 -10.80 -20.50 5.25
C SER A 27 -10.00 -20.51 6.56
N GLY A 28 -10.57 -20.02 7.67
CA GLY A 28 -9.95 -20.01 9.00
C GLY A 28 -8.82 -18.98 9.18
N ILE A 29 -8.73 -17.99 8.29
CA ILE A 29 -7.76 -16.90 8.41
C ILE A 29 -8.36 -15.80 9.28
N ASN A 30 -7.64 -15.41 10.33
CA ASN A 30 -7.98 -14.23 11.13
C ASN A 30 -7.74 -12.96 10.28
N THR A 31 -8.81 -12.53 9.61
CA THR A 31 -8.79 -11.44 8.63
C THR A 31 -8.52 -10.10 9.29
N ASP A 32 -9.12 -9.84 10.45
CA ASP A 32 -8.99 -8.57 11.17
C ASP A 32 -7.54 -8.26 11.53
N ASN A 33 -6.80 -9.25 12.06
CA ASN A 33 -5.39 -9.07 12.40
C ASN A 33 -4.53 -8.71 11.18
N ILE A 34 -4.85 -9.25 10.01
CA ILE A 34 -4.09 -8.97 8.79
C ILE A 34 -4.45 -7.61 8.22
N ILE A 35 -5.71 -7.19 8.30
CA ILE A 35 -6.14 -5.84 7.93
C ILE A 35 -5.42 -4.81 8.82
N ILE A 36 -5.42 -5.01 10.14
CA ILE A 36 -4.71 -4.14 11.09
C ILE A 36 -3.22 -4.07 10.75
N LEU A 37 -2.58 -5.22 10.52
CA LEU A 37 -1.18 -5.29 10.15
C LEU A 37 -0.88 -4.55 8.83
N ASN A 38 -1.73 -4.70 7.81
CA ASN A 38 -1.55 -4.01 6.53
C ASN A 38 -1.62 -2.49 6.70
N HIS A 39 -2.59 -1.97 7.47
CA HIS A 39 -2.68 -0.55 7.77
C HIS A 39 -1.50 -0.05 8.61
N ALA A 40 -1.04 -0.82 9.59
CA ALA A 40 0.13 -0.48 10.39
C ALA A 40 1.40 -0.40 9.53
N LEU A 41 1.62 -1.37 8.63
CA LEU A 41 2.75 -1.37 7.70
C LEU A 41 2.69 -0.18 6.72
N SER A 42 1.49 0.15 6.23
CA SER A 42 1.28 1.32 5.37
C SER A 42 1.63 2.62 6.11
N GLY A 43 1.11 2.81 7.32
CA GLY A 43 1.41 3.97 8.16
C GLY A 43 2.90 4.08 8.52
N PHE A 44 3.56 2.95 8.79
CA PHE A 44 4.99 2.91 9.07
C PHE A 44 5.85 3.36 7.88
N VAL A 45 5.54 2.89 6.66
CA VAL A 45 6.27 3.32 5.46
C VAL A 45 5.98 4.79 5.15
N ALA A 46 4.73 5.22 5.31
CA ALA A 46 4.33 6.61 5.10
C ALA A 46 5.03 7.56 6.09
N SER A 47 5.16 7.18 7.36
CA SER A 47 5.84 8.01 8.37
C SER A 47 7.33 8.17 8.08
N ILE A 48 8.01 7.12 7.61
CA ILE A 48 9.41 7.22 7.17
C ILE A 48 9.53 8.22 6.02
N GLY A 49 8.66 8.13 5.01
CA GLY A 49 8.64 9.07 3.89
C GLY A 49 8.40 10.52 4.34
N ALA A 50 7.43 10.71 5.25
CA ALA A 50 7.12 12.02 5.81
C ALA A 50 8.29 12.60 6.62
N LEU A 51 8.97 11.80 7.44
CA LEU A 51 10.14 12.22 8.20
C LEU A 51 11.28 12.69 7.29
N LEU A 52 11.57 11.92 6.23
CA LEU A 52 12.58 12.29 5.24
C LEU A 52 12.20 13.59 4.50
N PHE A 53 10.93 13.75 4.14
CA PHE A 53 10.44 14.96 3.48
C PHE A 53 10.55 16.20 4.38
N ILE A 54 10.10 16.10 5.64
CA ILE A 54 10.18 17.20 6.61
C ILE A 54 11.64 17.56 6.89
N SER A 55 12.52 16.56 7.02
CA SER A 55 13.97 16.78 7.19
C SER A 55 14.57 17.54 6.02
N LYS A 56 14.09 17.30 4.79
CA LYS A 56 14.55 18.02 3.59
C LYS A 56 14.01 19.45 3.51
N MET A 57 12.76 19.66 3.91
CA MET A 57 12.09 20.96 3.83
C MET A 57 12.45 21.91 4.99
N GLY A 58 12.95 21.37 6.11
CA GLY A 58 13.28 22.14 7.32
C GLY A 58 12.07 22.76 8.04
N SER A 59 10.85 22.49 7.55
CA SER A 59 9.59 22.98 8.11
C SER A 59 8.44 22.06 7.71
N ALA A 60 7.38 22.06 8.52
CA ALA A 60 6.15 21.32 8.25
C ALA A 60 4.96 22.28 8.30
N ALA A 61 4.39 22.59 7.13
CA ALA A 61 3.16 23.38 7.06
C ALA A 61 1.93 22.46 7.26
N PRO A 62 0.82 22.95 7.85
CA PRO A 62 -0.40 22.15 8.03
C PRO A 62 -1.03 21.62 6.74
N VAL A 63 -0.72 22.26 5.60
CA VAL A 63 -1.22 21.86 4.27
C VAL A 63 -0.35 20.78 3.60
N THR A 64 0.84 20.50 4.13
CA THR A 64 1.77 19.54 3.55
C THR A 64 1.12 18.16 3.44
N GLY A 65 1.15 17.59 2.24
CA GLY A 65 0.66 16.23 1.97
C GLY A 65 -0.84 16.10 1.75
N LYS A 66 -1.59 17.20 1.74
CA LYS A 66 -3.05 17.18 1.46
C LYS A 66 -3.41 16.49 0.15
N ASP A 67 -2.61 16.70 -0.89
CA ASP A 67 -2.87 16.14 -2.22
C ASP A 67 -2.23 14.75 -2.42
N TRP A 68 -1.39 14.29 -1.49
CA TRP A 68 -0.66 13.02 -1.62
C TRP A 68 -1.55 11.80 -1.53
N LEU A 69 -2.69 11.90 -0.83
CA LEU A 69 -3.68 10.82 -0.79
C LEU A 69 -4.13 10.47 -2.21
N MET A 70 -4.60 11.45 -2.99
CA MET A 70 -5.11 11.21 -4.33
C MET A 70 -4.02 10.70 -5.27
N ILE A 71 -2.81 11.26 -5.17
CA ILE A 71 -1.65 10.83 -5.96
C ILE A 71 -1.27 9.38 -5.64
N SER A 72 -1.26 8.99 -4.37
CA SER A 72 -0.91 7.63 -3.95
C SER A 72 -1.86 6.58 -4.54
N PHE A 73 -3.17 6.87 -4.59
CA PHE A 73 -4.15 6.02 -5.25
C PHE A 73 -3.93 5.97 -6.76
N ALA A 74 -3.71 7.12 -7.40
CA ALA A 74 -3.48 7.20 -8.84
C ALA A 74 -2.27 6.37 -9.28
N VAL A 75 -1.14 6.50 -8.57
CA VAL A 75 0.09 5.73 -8.84
C VAL A 75 -0.16 4.24 -8.68
N ALA A 76 -0.88 3.81 -7.64
CA ALA A 76 -1.18 2.39 -7.44
C ALA A 76 -2.04 1.79 -8.56
N ILE A 77 -3.04 2.54 -9.04
CA ILE A 77 -3.96 2.14 -10.10
C ILE A 77 -3.24 2.10 -11.46
N ILE A 78 -2.51 3.17 -11.81
CA ILE A 78 -1.68 3.22 -13.03
C ILE A 78 -0.66 2.08 -13.02
N GLY A 79 -0.11 1.80 -11.84
CA GLY A 79 0.81 0.70 -11.61
C GLY A 79 0.20 -0.70 -11.68
N GLY A 80 -1.11 -0.84 -11.90
CA GLY A 80 -1.77 -2.12 -12.12
C GLY A 80 -2.33 -2.79 -10.85
N THR A 81 -2.64 -2.01 -9.80
CA THR A 81 -3.39 -2.50 -8.63
C THR A 81 -4.89 -2.42 -8.89
N THR A 82 -5.62 -3.48 -8.56
CA THR A 82 -7.09 -3.51 -8.72
C THR A 82 -7.78 -2.77 -7.57
N LEU A 83 -8.75 -1.89 -7.89
CA LEU A 83 -9.60 -1.24 -6.87
C LEU A 83 -10.48 -2.24 -6.13
N SER A 84 -10.93 -3.29 -6.83
CA SER A 84 -11.69 -4.39 -6.24
C SER A 84 -10.86 -5.24 -5.29
N GLY A 85 -9.53 -5.08 -5.28
CA GLY A 85 -8.60 -5.80 -4.43
C GLY A 85 -8.09 -7.13 -5.03
N GLY A 86 -7.10 -7.69 -4.34
CA GLY A 86 -6.63 -9.06 -4.57
C GLY A 86 -5.68 -9.29 -5.74
N SER A 87 -5.32 -8.24 -6.48
CA SER A 87 -4.24 -8.28 -7.48
C SER A 87 -3.42 -6.99 -7.43
N ILE A 88 -2.10 -7.14 -7.53
CA ILE A 88 -1.15 -6.04 -7.53
C ILE A 88 -0.04 -6.30 -8.55
N SER A 89 0.54 -5.24 -9.08
CA SER A 89 1.79 -5.30 -9.83
C SER A 89 2.84 -4.42 -9.16
N VAL A 90 3.77 -5.05 -8.43
CA VAL A 90 4.83 -4.32 -7.72
C VAL A 90 5.70 -3.53 -8.70
N PHE A 91 6.07 -4.16 -9.82
CA PHE A 91 6.91 -3.51 -10.83
C PHE A 91 6.14 -2.37 -11.52
N GLY A 92 4.85 -2.55 -11.79
CA GLY A 92 4.02 -1.50 -12.36
C GLY A 92 3.87 -0.31 -11.41
N ILE A 93 3.70 -0.53 -10.10
CA ILE A 93 3.66 0.55 -9.09
C ILE A 93 4.96 1.37 -9.11
N PHE A 94 6.12 0.72 -9.20
CA PHE A 94 7.41 1.43 -9.29
C PHE A 94 7.50 2.29 -10.56
N ILE A 95 7.07 1.76 -11.71
CA ILE A 95 7.02 2.53 -12.97
C ILE A 95 6.03 3.68 -12.87
N GLY A 96 4.82 3.44 -12.35
CA GLY A 96 3.79 4.47 -12.18
C GLY A 96 4.27 5.60 -11.27
N ALA A 97 5.00 5.27 -10.20
CA ALA A 97 5.61 6.26 -9.32
C ALA A 97 6.69 7.07 -10.05
N ALA A 98 7.55 6.41 -10.85
CA ALA A 98 8.58 7.08 -11.64
C ALA A 98 7.97 8.05 -12.66
N ILE A 99 6.93 7.63 -13.39
CA ILE A 99 6.22 8.48 -14.37
C ILE A 99 5.62 9.71 -13.68
N PHE A 100 5.05 9.55 -12.48
CA PHE A 100 4.45 10.67 -11.74
C PHE A 100 5.49 11.64 -11.17
N MET A 101 6.70 11.16 -10.83
CA MET A 101 7.78 11.98 -10.28
C MET A 101 8.64 12.71 -11.34
N MET A 102 8.51 12.33 -12.62
CA MET A 102 9.20 12.98 -13.75
C MET A 102 8.43 14.20 -14.25
#